data_AF-A0A4Q5SMV3-F1
#
_entry.id   AF-A0A4Q5SMV3-F1
#
_cell.length_a   1.000
_cell.length_b   1.000
_cell.length_c   1.000
_cell.angle_alpha   90.00
_cell.angle_beta   90.00
_cell.angle_gamma   90.00
#
_symmetry.space_group_name_H-M   'P 1'
#
loop_
_entity.id
_entity.type
_entity.pdbx_description
1 polymer ?
#
loop_
_entity_poly.entity_id
_entity_poly.type
_entity_poly.pdbx_seq_one_letter_code
_entity_poly.pdbx_strand_id
1 'polypeptide(L)'
;MRYSLLFLLTLCLSSTISVAQNAKRDTASHKNDSLRNAALDKQSLELQRLKLAHAEDSLRKVQLQTELASLKSTDNLKKAELLSELKSIRSTDSLRRLNQRRQVDSLKRFVKGFPVKPFFDTLFVVYSKQGSFTAEERAAAIAGRI
;
A
#
# COMPACT_ATOMS: atom_id res chain seq x y z
N MET A 1 -50.96 -41.60 13.59
CA MET A 1 -51.39 -40.18 13.67
C MET A 1 -50.73 -39.40 14.82
N ARG A 2 -50.59 -39.94 16.04
CA ARG A 2 -50.04 -39.20 17.21
C ARG A 2 -48.55 -38.82 17.10
N TYR A 3 -47.71 -39.65 16.48
CA TYR A 3 -46.27 -39.37 16.29
C TYR A 3 -45.96 -38.38 15.16
N SER A 4 -46.87 -38.24 14.18
CA SER A 4 -46.69 -37.30 13.07
C SER A 4 -46.79 -35.84 13.52
N LEU A 5 -47.63 -35.57 14.52
CA LEU A 5 -47.79 -34.22 15.08
C LEU A 5 -46.57 -33.80 15.91
N LEU A 6 -45.98 -34.73 16.67
CA LEU A 6 -44.76 -34.51 17.45
C LEU A 6 -43.53 -34.30 16.54
N PHE A 7 -43.46 -35.03 15.42
CA PHE A 7 -42.40 -34.84 14.43
C PHE A 7 -42.51 -33.48 13.71
N LEU A 8 -43.73 -33.02 13.41
CA LEU A 8 -43.97 -31.70 12.82
C LEU A 8 -43.60 -30.56 13.78
N LEU A 9 -43.88 -30.72 15.08
CA LEU A 9 -43.59 -29.72 16.12
C LEU A 9 -42.08 -29.55 16.35
N THR A 10 -41.32 -30.65 16.31
CA THR A 10 -39.84 -30.63 16.47
C THR A 10 -39.14 -30.05 15.24
N LEU A 11 -39.67 -30.30 14.04
CA LEU A 11 -39.15 -29.69 12.81
C LEU A 11 -39.35 -28.16 12.81
N CYS A 12 -40.50 -27.68 13.31
CA CYS A 12 -40.82 -26.25 13.38
C CYS A 12 -39.99 -25.48 14.42
N LEU A 13 -39.54 -26.14 15.51
CA LEU A 13 -38.67 -25.52 16.51
C LEU A 13 -37.21 -25.36 16.03
N SER A 14 -36.75 -26.21 15.11
CA SER A 14 -35.39 -26.16 14.59
C SER A 14 -35.16 -25.04 13.57
N SER A 15 -36.20 -24.61 12.85
CA SER A 15 -36.10 -23.59 11.79
C SER A 15 -36.01 -22.16 12.31
N THR A 16 -36.46 -21.88 13.54
CA THR A 16 -36.47 -20.52 14.10
C THR A 16 -35.10 -20.07 14.63
N ILE A 17 -34.17 -21.00 14.90
CA ILE A 17 -32.84 -20.69 15.43
C ILE A 17 -31.92 -20.11 14.34
N SER A 18 -32.14 -20.47 13.06
CA SER A 18 -31.30 -20.02 11.95
C SER A 18 -31.45 -18.54 11.60
N VAL A 19 -32.58 -17.90 11.93
CA VAL A 19 -32.86 -16.50 11.54
C VAL A 19 -32.19 -15.47 12.47
N ALA A 20 -31.86 -15.84 13.71
CA ALA A 20 -31.28 -14.90 14.70
C ALA A 20 -29.78 -14.61 14.52
N GLN A 21 -29.07 -15.37 13.67
CA GLN A 21 -27.60 -15.25 13.53
C GLN A 21 -27.14 -14.24 12.47
N ASN A 22 -28.03 -13.78 11.59
CA ASN A 22 -27.63 -12.91 10.47
C ASN A 22 -27.45 -11.44 10.89
N ALA A 23 -28.24 -10.93 11.84
CA ALA A 23 -28.20 -9.52 12.23
C ALA A 23 -26.91 -9.09 12.99
N LYS A 24 -26.15 -10.03 13.57
CA LYS A 24 -24.89 -9.71 14.29
C LYS A 24 -23.65 -9.70 13.39
N ARG A 25 -23.73 -10.27 12.19
CA ARG A 25 -22.58 -10.39 11.26
C ARG A 25 -22.28 -9.06 10.58
N ASP A 26 -23.31 -8.31 10.22
CA ASP A 26 -23.20 -7.07 9.44
C ASP A 26 -22.54 -5.94 10.26
N THR A 27 -22.88 -5.81 11.55
CA THR A 27 -22.30 -4.79 12.45
C THR A 27 -20.82 -5.04 12.75
N ALA A 28 -20.40 -6.31 12.83
CA ALA A 28 -18.99 -6.67 13.04
C ALA A 28 -18.12 -6.34 11.81
N SER A 29 -18.67 -6.49 10.60
CA SER A 29 -18.01 -6.09 9.36
C SER A 29 -17.79 -4.57 9.30
N HIS A 30 -18.83 -3.80 9.59
CA HIS A 30 -18.80 -2.33 9.51
C HIS A 30 -17.77 -1.69 10.48
N LYS A 31 -17.57 -2.28 11.67
CA LYS A 31 -16.56 -1.82 12.65
C LYS A 31 -15.12 -2.10 12.19
N ASN A 32 -14.89 -3.22 11.51
CA ASN A 32 -13.57 -3.58 10.99
C ASN A 32 -13.14 -2.65 9.84
N ASP A 33 -14.10 -2.21 9.02
CA ASP A 33 -13.83 -1.28 7.92
C ASP A 33 -13.37 0.09 8.45
N SER A 34 -13.99 0.61 9.51
CA SER A 34 -13.58 1.87 10.14
C SER A 34 -12.15 1.82 10.71
N LEU A 35 -11.78 0.73 11.41
CA LEU A 35 -10.43 0.57 11.96
C LEU A 35 -9.37 0.44 10.87
N ARG A 36 -9.70 -0.24 9.77
CA ARG A 36 -8.81 -0.43 8.62
C ARG A 36 -8.59 0.87 7.86
N ASN A 37 -9.64 1.68 7.69
CA ASN A 37 -9.52 2.99 7.05
C ASN A 37 -8.65 3.95 7.89
N ALA A 38 -8.84 3.99 9.21
CA ALA A 38 -7.99 4.80 10.09
C ALA A 38 -6.50 4.40 10.01
N ALA A 39 -6.19 3.10 9.88
CA ALA A 39 -4.81 2.64 9.69
C ALA A 39 -4.24 3.06 8.32
N LEU A 40 -5.06 3.01 7.26
CA LEU A 40 -4.67 3.48 5.93
C LEU A 40 -4.43 4.99 5.90
N ASP A 41 -5.25 5.78 6.60
CA ASP A 41 -5.09 7.23 6.73
C ASP A 41 -3.81 7.59 7.48
N LYS A 42 -3.51 6.87 8.56
CA LYS A 42 -2.23 7.04 9.27
C LYS A 42 -1.05 6.73 8.34
N GLN A 43 -1.14 5.65 7.57
CA GLN A 43 -0.08 5.25 6.64
C GLN A 43 0.08 6.26 5.48
N SER A 44 -1.02 6.80 4.96
CA SER A 44 -0.98 7.80 3.89
C SER A 44 -0.34 9.10 4.37
N LEU A 45 -0.66 9.53 5.59
CA LEU A 45 -0.03 10.68 6.25
C LEU A 45 1.48 10.47 6.46
N GLU A 46 1.88 9.29 6.92
CA GLU A 46 3.29 8.94 7.07
C GLU A 46 4.04 8.98 5.74
N LEU A 47 3.45 8.42 4.68
CA LEU A 47 4.01 8.49 3.33
C LEU A 47 4.15 9.94 2.83
N GLN A 48 3.18 10.79 3.13
CA GLN A 48 3.25 12.21 2.77
C GLN A 48 4.42 12.90 3.49
N ARG A 49 4.58 12.66 4.79
CA ARG A 49 5.71 13.19 5.58
C ARG A 49 7.06 12.74 5.01
N LEU A 50 7.19 11.47 4.65
CA LEU A 50 8.41 10.93 4.04
C LEU A 50 8.70 11.56 2.67
N LYS A 51 7.67 11.83 1.87
CA LYS A 51 7.82 12.53 0.59
C LYS A 51 8.29 13.97 0.76
N LEU A 52 7.75 14.69 1.75
CA LEU A 52 8.17 16.05 2.07
C LEU A 52 9.64 16.07 2.51
N ALA A 53 10.03 15.20 3.45
CA ALA A 53 11.42 15.07 3.88
C ALA A 53 12.37 14.75 2.71
N HIS A 54 11.97 13.86 1.80
CA HIS A 54 12.76 13.56 0.60
C HIS A 54 12.88 14.75 -0.36
N ALA A 55 11.83 15.57 -0.49
CA ALA A 55 11.87 16.78 -1.31
C ALA A 55 12.83 17.82 -0.70
N GLU A 56 12.82 17.96 0.63
CA GLU A 56 13.76 18.80 1.37
C GLU A 56 15.21 18.32 1.19
N ASP A 57 15.48 17.02 1.34
CA ASP A 57 16.80 16.43 1.10
C ASP A 57 17.28 16.69 -0.34
N SER A 58 16.37 16.59 -1.32
CA SER A 58 16.68 16.85 -2.73
C SER A 58 17.04 18.31 -2.96
N LEU A 59 16.32 19.24 -2.34
CA LEU A 59 16.63 20.67 -2.38
C LEU A 59 17.97 20.96 -1.72
N ARG A 60 18.22 20.39 -0.54
CA ARG A 60 19.48 20.56 0.21
C ARG A 60 20.66 20.07 -0.62
N LYS A 61 20.53 18.92 -1.29
CA LYS A 61 21.56 18.40 -2.19
C LYS A 61 21.88 19.38 -3.31
N VAL A 62 20.87 20.00 -3.94
CA VAL A 62 21.09 21.02 -4.98
C VAL A 62 21.84 22.21 -4.41
N GLN A 63 21.44 22.71 -3.23
CA GLN A 63 22.13 23.81 -2.55
C GLN A 63 23.61 23.49 -2.28
N LEU A 64 23.90 22.31 -1.74
CA LEU A 64 25.27 21.85 -1.49
C LEU A 64 26.09 21.78 -2.79
N GLN A 65 25.48 21.32 -3.89
CA GLN A 65 26.14 21.29 -5.19
C GLN A 65 26.43 22.69 -5.72
N THR A 66 25.50 23.63 -5.54
CA THR A 66 25.73 25.03 -5.94
C THR A 66 26.79 25.70 -5.09
N GLU A 67 26.84 25.44 -3.79
CA GLU A 67 27.88 25.98 -2.90
C GLU A 67 29.26 25.38 -3.21
N LEU A 68 29.32 24.10 -3.54
CA LEU A 68 30.55 23.46 -4.02
C LEU A 68 31.05 24.05 -5.34
N ALA A 69 30.14 24.47 -6.22
CA ALA A 69 30.49 25.09 -7.50
C ALA A 69 30.95 26.55 -7.36
N SER A 70 30.50 27.26 -6.32
CA SER A 70 30.88 28.67 -6.07
C SER A 70 32.14 28.82 -5.21
N LEU A 71 32.59 27.75 -4.56
CA LEU A 71 33.78 27.73 -3.72
C LEU A 71 35.07 27.93 -4.51
N LYS A 72 35.97 28.76 -3.96
CA LYS A 72 37.33 28.96 -4.50
C LYS A 72 38.27 27.85 -4.02
N SER A 73 39.36 27.63 -4.76
CA SER A 73 40.35 26.57 -4.49
C SER A 73 41.09 26.70 -3.16
N THR A 74 41.01 27.86 -2.49
CA THR A 74 41.61 28.10 -1.17
C THR A 74 40.78 27.53 -0.01
N ASP A 75 39.50 27.27 -0.20
CA ASP A 75 38.55 26.89 0.87
C ASP A 75 38.43 25.37 1.03
N ASN A 76 39.57 24.69 1.20
CA ASN A 76 39.63 23.23 1.24
C ASN A 76 38.86 22.60 2.42
N LEU A 77 38.84 23.26 3.58
CA LEU A 77 38.10 22.79 4.76
C LEU A 77 36.60 22.80 4.50
N LYS A 78 36.07 23.93 4.04
CA LYS A 78 34.64 24.08 3.71
C LYS A 78 34.20 23.13 2.60
N LYS A 79 35.05 22.92 1.59
CA LYS A 79 34.83 21.93 0.54
C LYS A 79 34.71 20.51 1.10
N ALA A 80 35.58 20.13 2.04
CA ALA A 80 35.54 18.80 2.67
C ALA A 80 34.25 18.60 3.50
N GLU A 81 33.81 19.63 4.22
CA GLU A 81 32.55 19.62 4.98
C GLU A 81 31.33 19.39 4.08
N LEU A 82 31.18 20.19 3.01
CA LEU A 82 30.07 20.06 2.08
C LEU A 82 30.06 18.71 1.34
N LEU A 83 31.24 18.18 0.99
CA LEU A 83 31.36 16.84 0.40
C LEU A 83 30.97 15.75 1.39
N SER A 84 31.31 15.91 2.67
CA SER A 84 30.92 14.98 3.73
C SER A 84 29.40 14.96 3.93
N GLU A 85 28.76 16.13 3.99
CA GLU A 85 27.30 16.26 4.08
C GLU A 85 26.61 15.65 2.85
N LEU A 86 27.12 15.94 1.65
CA LEU A 86 26.55 15.38 0.42
C LEU A 86 26.71 13.86 0.36
N LYS A 87 27.82 13.32 0.86
CA LYS A 87 28.05 11.88 0.99
C LYS A 87 27.09 11.24 1.98
N SER A 88 26.82 11.88 3.12
CA SER A 88 25.88 11.35 4.12
C SER A 88 24.47 11.23 3.53
N ILE A 89 23.96 12.28 2.87
CA ILE A 89 22.67 12.27 2.17
C ILE A 89 22.61 11.14 1.14
N ARG A 90 23.64 11.02 0.27
CA ARG A 90 23.71 9.95 -0.74
C ARG A 90 23.70 8.55 -0.13
N SER A 91 24.38 8.35 1.00
CA SER A 91 24.45 7.05 1.67
C SER A 91 23.09 6.65 2.26
N THR A 92 22.41 7.57 2.93
CA THR A 92 21.06 7.38 3.47
C THR A 92 20.06 7.09 2.36
N ASP A 93 20.12 7.83 1.25
CA ASP A 93 19.30 7.58 0.07
C ASP A 93 19.50 6.18 -0.52
N SER A 94 20.75 5.73 -0.60
CA SER A 94 21.08 4.41 -1.11
C SER A 94 20.48 3.31 -0.24
N LEU A 95 20.64 3.40 1.08
CA LEU A 95 20.06 2.47 2.04
C LEU A 95 18.52 2.45 1.96
N ARG A 96 17.89 3.63 1.84
CA ARG A 96 16.44 3.76 1.68
C ARG A 96 15.95 3.04 0.43
N ARG A 97 16.61 3.25 -0.73
CA ARG A 97 16.28 2.58 -2.00
C ARG A 97 16.43 1.06 -1.90
N LEU A 98 17.49 0.58 -1.25
CA LEU A 98 17.70 -0.85 -1.03
C LEU A 98 16.58 -1.46 -0.17
N ASN A 99 16.19 -0.79 0.91
CA ASN A 99 15.10 -1.26 1.77
C ASN A 99 13.76 -1.27 1.02
N GLN A 100 13.45 -0.22 0.26
CA GLN A 100 12.24 -0.16 -0.55
C GLN A 100 12.21 -1.28 -1.61
N ARG A 101 13.35 -1.53 -2.27
CA ARG A 101 13.48 -2.64 -3.23
C ARG A 101 13.24 -3.99 -2.57
N ARG A 102 13.87 -4.25 -1.42
CA ARG A 102 13.64 -5.48 -0.63
C ARG A 102 12.17 -5.65 -0.25
N GLN A 103 11.50 -4.57 0.14
CA GLN A 103 10.07 -4.60 0.46
C GLN A 103 9.22 -4.94 -0.77
N VAL A 104 9.49 -4.32 -1.91
CA VAL A 104 8.81 -4.62 -3.19
C VAL A 104 9.04 -6.08 -3.59
N ASP A 105 10.28 -6.56 -3.54
CA ASP A 105 10.61 -7.94 -3.89
C ASP A 105 9.95 -8.95 -2.92
N SER A 106 9.79 -8.57 -1.65
CA SER A 106 9.00 -9.33 -0.67
C SER A 106 7.53 -9.44 -1.07
N LEU A 107 6.91 -8.32 -1.46
CA LEU A 107 5.51 -8.29 -1.90
C LEU A 107 5.29 -9.10 -3.18
N LYS A 108 6.23 -9.04 -4.13
CA LYS A 108 6.17 -9.81 -5.38
C LYS A 108 6.09 -11.32 -5.18
N ARG A 109 6.61 -11.86 -4.07
CA ARG A 109 6.50 -13.29 -3.76
C ARG A 109 5.07 -13.75 -3.48
N PHE A 110 4.19 -12.83 -3.05
CA PHE A 110 2.82 -13.15 -2.64
C PHE A 110 1.76 -12.61 -3.61
N VAL A 111 2.13 -11.72 -4.53
CA VAL A 111 1.20 -11.06 -5.46
C VAL A 111 1.39 -11.63 -6.86
N LYS A 112 0.31 -12.14 -7.46
CA LYS A 112 0.31 -12.60 -8.86
C LYS A 112 0.53 -11.39 -9.80
N GLY A 113 1.58 -11.45 -10.60
CA GLY A 113 1.87 -10.45 -11.62
C GLY A 113 1.11 -10.72 -12.92
N PHE A 114 0.75 -9.65 -13.64
CA PHE A 114 0.09 -9.70 -14.94
C PHE A 114 1.03 -9.19 -16.04
N PRO A 115 1.45 -10.02 -17.00
CA PRO A 115 2.36 -9.62 -18.07
C PRO A 115 1.64 -8.78 -19.14
N VAL A 116 2.27 -7.70 -19.60
CA VAL A 116 1.78 -6.87 -20.70
C VAL A 116 2.47 -7.30 -22.00
N LYS A 117 1.68 -7.88 -22.94
CA LYS A 117 2.19 -8.55 -24.15
C LYS A 117 1.56 -8.03 -25.47
N PRO A 118 1.97 -6.84 -25.97
CA PRO A 118 1.40 -6.28 -27.20
C PRO A 118 1.87 -6.98 -28.49
N PHE A 119 3.04 -7.64 -28.50
CA PHE A 119 3.61 -8.28 -29.69
C PHE A 119 4.14 -9.71 -29.40
N PHE A 120 3.39 -10.50 -28.65
CA PHE A 120 3.77 -11.86 -28.21
C PHE A 120 4.96 -11.95 -27.24
N ASP A 121 5.68 -10.84 -26.98
CA ASP A 121 6.70 -10.74 -25.92
C ASP A 121 6.22 -9.90 -24.72
N THR A 122 6.78 -10.15 -23.53
CA THR A 122 6.43 -9.45 -22.29
C THR A 122 7.34 -8.24 -22.08
N LEU A 123 6.80 -7.03 -22.21
CA LEU A 123 7.56 -5.81 -21.96
C LEU A 123 7.81 -5.59 -20.46
N PHE A 124 6.77 -5.80 -19.65
CA PHE A 124 6.82 -5.67 -18.19
C PHE A 124 5.66 -6.43 -17.54
N VAL A 125 5.77 -6.62 -16.22
CA VAL A 125 4.77 -7.29 -15.39
C VAL A 125 4.19 -6.28 -14.39
N VAL A 126 2.86 -6.16 -14.39
CA VAL A 126 2.13 -5.31 -13.45
C VAL A 126 1.79 -6.11 -12.21
N TYR A 127 2.16 -5.60 -11.04
CA TYR A 127 1.81 -6.16 -9.74
C TYR A 127 0.80 -5.23 -9.07
N SER A 128 -0.45 -5.68 -8.95
CA SER A 128 -1.46 -4.95 -8.18
C SER A 128 -1.85 -5.77 -6.95
N LYS A 129 -1.71 -5.19 -5.76
CA LYS A 129 -2.46 -5.67 -4.60
C LYS A 129 -3.94 -5.55 -4.97
N GLN A 130 -4.67 -6.66 -4.99
CA GLN A 130 -6.14 -6.56 -5.09
C GLN A 130 -6.58 -5.62 -3.96
N GLY A 131 -7.18 -4.49 -4.33
CA GLY A 131 -7.75 -3.58 -3.34
C GLY A 131 -9.02 -4.21 -2.77
N SER A 132 -9.85 -3.43 -2.08
CA SER A 132 -11.23 -3.86 -1.79
C SER A 132 -12.04 -4.17 -3.06
N PHE A 133 -11.51 -3.80 -4.24
CA PHE A 133 -12.01 -4.18 -5.55
C PHE A 133 -11.07 -5.15 -6.28
N THR A 134 -11.62 -6.27 -6.73
CA THR A 134 -10.99 -7.16 -7.70
C THR A 134 -10.76 -6.42 -9.04
N ALA A 135 -9.95 -6.98 -9.93
CA ALA A 135 -9.76 -6.40 -11.26
C ALA A 135 -11.08 -6.37 -12.05
N GLU A 136 -11.93 -7.36 -11.85
CA GLU A 136 -13.29 -7.45 -12.41
C GLU A 136 -14.20 -6.35 -11.85
N GLU A 137 -14.26 -6.18 -10.53
CA GLU A 137 -15.12 -5.15 -9.92
C GLU A 137 -14.69 -3.74 -10.29
N ARG A 138 -13.37 -3.50 -10.46
CA ARG A 138 -12.87 -2.22 -10.99
C ARG A 138 -13.23 -2.01 -12.45
N ALA A 139 -13.14 -3.04 -13.29
CA ALA A 139 -13.55 -2.95 -14.69
C ALA A 139 -15.05 -2.65 -14.79
N ALA A 140 -15.88 -3.32 -13.99
CA ALA A 140 -17.32 -3.08 -13.93
C ALA A 140 -17.67 -1.67 -13.42
N ALA A 141 -17.02 -1.20 -12.36
CA ALA A 141 -17.25 0.15 -11.82
C ALA A 141 -16.85 1.27 -12.80
N ILE A 142 -15.81 1.06 -13.61
CA ILE A 142 -15.43 2.01 -14.67
C ILE A 142 -16.40 1.89 -15.85
N ALA A 143 -16.77 0.67 -16.26
CA ALA A 143 -17.69 0.44 -17.38
C ALA A 143 -19.09 1.02 -17.12
N GLY A 144 -19.60 0.95 -15.89
CA GLY A 144 -20.89 1.53 -15.52
C GLY A 144 -20.89 3.07 -15.38
N ARG A 145 -19.73 3.72 -15.52
CA ARG A 145 -19.59 5.18 -15.45
C ARG A 145 -19.59 5.84 -16.85
N ILE A 146 -19.49 5.03 -17.92
CA ILE A 146 -19.52 5.45 -19.33
C ILE A 146 -20.93 5.24 -19.87
#